data_AF-A0A814JIS6-F1
#
_entry.id   AF-A0A814JIS6-F1
#
_cell.length_a   1.000
_cell.length_b   1.000
_cell.length_c   1.000
_cell.angle_alpha   90.00
_cell.angle_beta   90.00
_cell.angle_gamma   90.00
#
_symmetry.space_group_name_H-M   'P 1'
#
loop_
_entity.id
_entity.type
_entity.pdbx_description
1 polymer ?
#
loop_
_entity_poly.entity_id
_entity_poly.type
_entity_poly.pdbx_seq_one_letter_code
_entity_poly.pdbx_strand_id
1 'polypeptide(L)'
;MFFKISLTFIALISIVFSQTDDEESFLFVTKQTFNRFIVENKELTIKYGLYNSGPTTVFNVNLNDMHSFPADKFELLVGTLNPKWERIHAGANLTHVVVLKPKQSGLSNITYAIVTYQKSEKNTDVQRTYSSEIGDIYIMTSREYDRRFSSHIIDWILFTAMASPCIIFPFFLWFNSKNKYELLLTKDKLIRKVQ
;
A
#
# COMPACT_ATOMS: atom_id res chain seq x y z
N MET A 1 39.93 0.85 55.33
CA MET A 1 38.47 0.70 55.14
C MET A 1 37.86 1.95 54.51
N PHE A 2 38.15 3.15 55.03
CA PHE A 2 37.66 4.44 54.52
C PHE A 2 38.01 4.76 53.05
N PHE A 3 39.21 4.40 52.57
CA PHE A 3 39.61 4.63 51.18
C PHE A 3 38.79 3.81 50.17
N LYS A 4 38.43 2.57 50.51
CA LYS A 4 37.58 1.71 49.66
C LYS A 4 36.13 2.22 49.62
N ILE A 5 35.63 2.71 50.75
CA ILE A 5 34.28 3.30 50.88
C ILE A 5 34.18 4.61 50.07
N SER A 6 35.23 5.44 50.11
CA SER A 6 35.30 6.66 49.31
C SER A 6 35.32 6.37 47.81
N LEU A 7 36.05 5.33 47.38
CA LEU A 7 36.13 4.96 45.96
C LEU A 7 34.79 4.41 45.44
N THR A 8 34.09 3.62 46.24
CA THR A 8 32.75 3.12 45.88
C THR A 8 31.71 4.23 45.82
N PHE A 9 31.84 5.26 46.67
CA PHE A 9 30.92 6.40 46.67
C PHE A 9 31.11 7.29 45.42
N ILE A 10 32.36 7.52 45.01
CA ILE A 10 32.68 8.25 43.77
C ILE A 10 32.18 7.49 42.54
N ALA A 11 32.37 6.17 42.48
CA ALA A 11 31.84 5.34 41.39
C ALA A 11 30.30 5.38 41.32
N LEU A 12 29.62 5.38 42.46
CA LEU A 12 28.15 5.47 42.51
C LEU A 12 27.64 6.85 42.01
N ILE A 13 28.35 7.93 42.36
CA ILE A 13 28.03 9.29 41.91
C ILE A 13 28.25 9.41 40.39
N SER A 14 29.33 8.85 39.85
CA SER A 14 29.58 8.86 38.40
C SER A 14 28.51 8.13 37.59
N ILE A 15 27.91 7.07 38.14
CA ILE A 15 26.80 6.36 37.48
C ILE A 15 25.52 7.21 37.47
N VAL A 16 25.24 7.94 38.55
CA VAL A 16 24.05 8.83 38.64
C VAL A 16 24.18 10.04 37.70
N PHE A 17 25.37 10.59 37.53
CA PHE A 17 25.60 11.71 36.59
C PHE A 17 25.64 11.31 35.12
N SER A 18 25.76 10.01 34.80
CA SER A 18 25.82 9.52 33.43
C SER A 18 24.43 9.35 32.77
N GLN A 19 23.33 9.67 33.45
CA GLN A 19 21.97 9.52 32.93
C GLN A 19 21.40 10.78 32.24
N THR A 20 22.23 11.72 31.81
CA THR A 20 21.79 12.74 30.85
C THR A 20 21.95 12.18 29.43
N ASP A 21 21.21 11.10 29.14
CA ASP A 21 20.86 10.86 27.75
C ASP A 21 19.86 11.97 27.41
N ASP A 22 20.32 12.97 26.67
CA ASP A 22 19.41 13.85 25.95
C ASP A 22 18.59 12.92 25.05
N GLU A 23 17.42 12.49 25.53
CA GLU A 23 16.58 11.55 24.79
C GLU A 23 16.00 12.28 23.56
N GLU A 24 16.80 12.32 22.50
CA GLU A 24 16.48 13.06 21.31
C GLU A 24 15.34 12.37 20.56
N SER A 25 14.32 13.13 20.20
CA SER A 25 13.29 12.62 19.29
C SER A 25 13.85 12.48 17.88
N PHE A 26 13.68 11.30 17.29
CA PHE A 26 13.95 11.03 15.89
C PHE A 26 12.64 10.73 15.15
N LEU A 27 12.49 11.37 13.99
CA LEU A 27 11.35 11.20 13.10
C LEU A 27 11.73 10.29 11.93
N PHE A 28 11.07 9.14 11.83
CA PHE A 28 11.18 8.26 10.68
C PHE A 28 10.09 8.55 9.67
N VAL A 29 10.46 8.51 8.40
CA VAL A 29 9.54 8.76 7.30
C VAL A 29 9.62 7.63 6.30
N THR A 30 8.47 7.03 6.00
CA THR A 30 8.34 5.96 5.00
C THR A 30 7.50 6.47 3.84
N LYS A 31 7.97 6.26 2.62
CA LYS A 31 7.24 6.55 1.38
C LYS A 31 6.99 5.24 0.64
N GLN A 32 5.73 4.97 0.31
CA GLN A 32 5.31 3.72 -0.32
C GLN A 32 4.27 3.98 -1.42
N THR A 33 4.35 3.22 -2.51
CA THR A 33 3.30 3.17 -3.55
C THR A 33 2.28 2.09 -3.19
N PHE A 34 1.00 2.38 -3.32
CA PHE A 34 -0.04 1.37 -3.07
C PHE A 34 -0.45 0.60 -4.34
N ASN A 35 -0.26 1.22 -5.50
CA ASN A 35 -0.65 0.64 -6.78
C ASN A 35 0.28 -0.50 -7.20
N ARG A 36 -0.30 -1.64 -7.60
CA ARG A 36 0.44 -2.75 -8.20
C ARG A 36 1.00 -2.40 -9.58
N PHE A 37 0.25 -1.61 -10.35
CA PHE A 37 0.63 -1.16 -11.69
C PHE A 37 0.50 0.35 -11.76
N ILE A 38 1.52 0.99 -12.32
CA ILE A 38 1.55 2.43 -12.53
C ILE A 38 1.32 2.64 -14.02
N VAL A 39 0.24 3.33 -14.34
CA VAL A 39 -0.24 3.49 -15.71
C VAL A 39 -0.46 4.97 -15.96
N GLU A 40 -0.10 5.40 -17.15
CA GLU A 40 -0.45 6.70 -17.68
C GLU A 40 -1.96 6.94 -17.56
N ASN A 41 -2.35 8.15 -17.19
CA ASN A 41 -3.72 8.59 -17.03
C ASN A 41 -4.57 7.82 -15.99
N LYS A 42 -3.96 6.97 -15.16
CA LYS A 42 -4.63 6.31 -14.03
C LYS A 42 -4.11 6.86 -12.70
N GLU A 43 -4.91 6.70 -11.66
CA GLU A 43 -4.57 7.19 -10.32
C GLU A 43 -3.40 6.43 -9.72
N LEU A 44 -2.40 7.17 -9.26
CA LEU A 44 -1.23 6.72 -8.50
C LEU A 44 -1.35 7.24 -7.08
N THR A 45 -1.47 6.33 -6.12
CA THR A 45 -1.58 6.63 -4.69
C THR A 45 -0.23 6.44 -4.01
N ILE A 46 0.26 7.51 -3.39
CA ILE A 46 1.47 7.54 -2.58
C ILE A 46 1.09 7.72 -1.12
N LYS A 47 1.62 6.85 -0.27
CA LYS A 47 1.44 6.91 1.18
C LYS A 47 2.75 7.33 1.85
N TYR A 48 2.67 8.39 2.65
CA TYR A 48 3.72 8.82 3.57
C TYR A 48 3.32 8.40 4.98
N GLY A 49 4.21 7.69 5.67
CA GLY A 49 4.09 7.36 7.08
C GLY A 49 5.17 8.08 7.86
N LEU A 50 4.78 8.91 8.82
CA LEU A 50 5.67 9.64 9.71
C LEU A 50 5.53 9.01 11.10
N TYR A 51 6.65 8.61 11.70
CA TYR A 51 6.67 7.92 12.99
C TYR A 51 7.62 8.65 13.92
N ASN A 52 7.06 9.24 14.98
CA ASN A 52 7.87 9.80 16.06
C ASN A 52 8.21 8.67 17.04
N SER A 53 9.38 8.06 16.85
CA SER A 53 9.88 7.01 17.74
C SER A 53 10.65 7.56 18.95
N GLY A 54 10.71 8.89 19.07
CA GLY A 54 11.30 9.59 20.20
C GLY A 54 10.38 9.71 21.42
N PRO A 55 10.94 9.99 22.61
CA PRO A 55 10.17 10.25 23.82
C PRO A 55 9.66 11.70 23.93
N THR A 56 10.14 12.61 23.07
CA THR A 56 9.71 14.00 23.02
C THR A 56 8.81 14.29 21.81
N THR A 57 7.96 15.31 21.94
CA THR A 57 7.05 15.75 20.85
C THR A 57 7.84 16.58 19.84
N VAL A 58 7.66 16.30 18.56
CA VAL A 58 8.25 17.11 17.47
C VAL A 58 7.26 18.17 17.01
N PHE A 59 7.78 19.33 16.62
CA PHE A 59 7.01 20.51 16.22
C PHE A 59 7.34 20.94 14.78
N ASN A 60 6.43 21.69 14.17
CA ASN A 60 6.59 22.33 12.87
C ASN A 60 7.08 21.36 11.77
N VAL A 61 6.43 20.20 11.68
CA VAL A 61 6.77 19.16 10.72
C VAL A 61 6.29 19.59 9.34
N ASN A 62 7.21 19.73 8.39
CA ASN A 62 6.93 20.10 7.02
C ASN A 62 7.51 19.03 6.10
N LEU A 63 6.66 18.36 5.34
CA LEU A 63 7.07 17.40 4.32
C LEU A 63 7.10 18.11 2.97
N ASN A 64 8.12 17.86 2.16
CA ASN A 64 8.23 18.38 0.80
C ASN A 64 8.70 17.27 -0.15
N ASP A 65 7.86 16.97 -1.15
CA ASP A 65 8.14 15.97 -2.19
C ASP A 65 7.83 16.46 -3.61
N MET A 66 7.91 17.78 -3.84
CA MET A 66 7.64 18.35 -5.16
C MET A 66 8.69 17.96 -6.21
N HIS A 67 9.92 17.66 -5.78
CA HIS A 67 11.01 17.24 -6.66
C HIS A 67 10.71 15.91 -7.38
N SER A 68 10.14 14.92 -6.67
CA SER A 68 9.85 13.60 -7.23
C SER A 68 8.68 13.62 -8.21
N PHE A 69 7.80 14.63 -8.12
CA PHE A 69 6.55 14.69 -8.88
C PHE A 69 6.37 16.05 -9.57
N PRO A 70 7.14 16.32 -10.63
CA PRO A 70 7.01 17.57 -11.39
C PRO A 70 5.64 17.66 -12.09
N ALA A 71 5.04 18.85 -12.10
CA ALA A 71 3.69 19.12 -12.62
C ALA A 71 3.53 18.83 -14.13
N ASP A 72 4.64 18.81 -14.86
CA ASP A 72 4.69 18.49 -16.29
C ASP A 72 4.41 17.00 -16.54
N LYS A 73 4.86 16.13 -15.62
CA LYS A 73 4.71 14.66 -15.74
C LYS A 73 3.60 14.10 -14.87
N PHE A 74 3.23 14.79 -13.78
CA PHE A 74 2.21 14.34 -12.85
C PHE A 74 1.18 15.44 -12.60
N GLU A 75 -0.08 15.04 -12.54
CA GLU A 75 -1.19 15.87 -12.09
C GLU A 75 -1.51 15.53 -10.63
N LEU A 76 -1.65 16.54 -9.78
CA LEU A 76 -2.11 16.34 -8.41
C LEU A 76 -3.64 16.32 -8.40
N LEU A 77 -4.21 15.19 -7.97
CA LEU A 77 -5.67 15.02 -7.86
C LEU A 77 -6.15 15.28 -6.44
N VAL A 78 -5.51 14.65 -5.45
CA VAL A 78 -5.93 14.71 -4.05
C VAL A 78 -4.72 14.85 -3.13
N GLY A 79 -4.88 15.69 -2.09
CA GLY A 79 -3.86 15.90 -1.08
C GLY A 79 -2.88 17.00 -1.48
N THR A 80 -1.69 16.95 -0.89
CA THR A 80 -0.69 18.01 -1.03
C THR A 80 0.70 17.41 -0.90
N LEU A 81 1.65 17.82 -1.76
CA LEU A 81 3.05 17.36 -1.73
C LEU A 81 3.93 18.15 -0.76
N ASN A 82 3.40 19.24 -0.21
CA ASN A 82 4.03 20.09 0.80
C ASN A 82 3.18 20.32 2.07
N PRO A 83 2.65 19.27 2.72
CA PRO A 83 1.80 19.42 3.91
C PRO A 83 2.63 19.84 5.14
N LYS A 84 1.98 20.59 6.04
CA LYS A 84 2.56 21.05 7.31
C LYS A 84 1.70 20.59 8.47
N TRP A 85 2.36 20.14 9.53
CA TRP A 85 1.73 19.74 10.79
C TRP A 85 2.40 20.48 11.95
N GLU A 86 1.58 20.97 12.88
CA GLU A 86 2.05 21.73 14.03
C GLU A 86 2.86 20.87 14.99
N ARG A 87 2.40 19.65 15.27
CA ARG A 87 3.05 18.74 16.21
C ARG A 87 2.74 17.26 15.94
N ILE A 88 3.67 16.39 16.32
CA ILE A 88 3.48 14.94 16.40
C ILE A 88 3.96 14.48 17.77
N HIS A 89 3.04 13.95 18.57
CA HIS A 89 3.30 13.50 19.94
C HIS A 89 4.36 12.38 19.99
N ALA A 90 5.00 12.23 21.15
CA ALA A 90 5.93 11.13 21.40
C ALA A 90 5.25 9.77 21.20
N GLY A 91 5.91 8.85 20.48
CA GLY A 91 5.35 7.54 20.12
C GLY A 91 4.17 7.57 19.14
N ALA A 92 3.74 8.73 18.65
CA ALA A 92 2.61 8.84 17.72
C ALA A 92 3.04 8.67 16.26
N ASN A 93 2.09 8.23 15.43
CA ASN A 93 2.25 8.11 14.00
C ASN A 93 1.27 9.01 13.24
N LEU A 94 1.68 9.43 12.05
CA LEU A 94 0.88 10.24 11.15
C LEU A 94 0.98 9.65 9.74
N THR A 95 -0.16 9.45 9.10
CA THR A 95 -0.21 8.97 7.72
C THR A 95 -0.80 10.03 6.82
N HIS A 96 -0.08 10.36 5.76
CA HIS A 96 -0.52 11.30 4.73
C HIS A 96 -0.58 10.58 3.38
N VAL A 97 -1.65 10.80 2.64
CA VAL A 97 -1.87 10.14 1.35
C VAL A 97 -2.06 11.20 0.28
N VAL A 98 -1.39 10.98 -0.85
CA VAL A 98 -1.47 11.85 -2.02
C VAL A 98 -1.86 10.99 -3.21
N VAL A 99 -2.87 11.44 -3.97
CA VAL A 99 -3.28 10.81 -5.21
C VAL A 99 -2.85 11.70 -6.36
N LEU A 100 -2.03 11.14 -7.23
CA LEU A 100 -1.47 11.76 -8.41
C LEU A 100 -2.00 11.02 -9.65
N LYS A 101 -1.89 11.64 -10.82
CA LYS A 101 -2.14 11.00 -12.10
C LYS A 101 -0.95 11.25 -13.03
N PRO A 102 -0.22 10.20 -13.44
CA PRO A 102 0.88 10.36 -14.38
C PRO A 102 0.33 10.74 -15.76
N LYS A 103 0.90 11.78 -16.38
CA LYS A 103 0.50 12.28 -17.70
C LYS A 103 1.30 11.68 -18.85
N GLN A 104 2.48 11.13 -18.55
CA GLN A 104 3.40 10.60 -19.55
C GLN A 104 3.85 9.20 -19.15
N SER A 105 3.90 8.29 -20.12
CA SER A 105 4.49 6.97 -19.97
C SER A 105 6.03 7.01 -20.03
N GLY A 106 6.69 6.04 -19.41
CA GLY A 106 8.14 5.87 -19.47
C GLY A 106 8.78 5.71 -18.11
N LEU A 107 10.11 5.77 -18.07
CA LEU A 107 10.87 5.72 -16.83
C LEU A 107 10.74 7.05 -16.08
N SER A 108 10.41 6.97 -14.80
CA SER A 108 10.37 8.11 -13.89
C SER A 108 11.10 7.77 -12.60
N ASN A 109 11.99 8.66 -12.17
CA ASN A 109 12.69 8.51 -10.90
C ASN A 109 11.82 9.10 -9.78
N ILE A 110 11.42 8.26 -8.82
CA ILE A 110 10.73 8.70 -7.61
C ILE A 110 11.71 8.58 -6.44
N THR A 111 12.35 9.70 -6.14
CA THR A 111 13.33 9.84 -5.05
C THR A 111 12.63 9.93 -3.67
N TYR A 112 13.43 10.20 -2.63
CA TYR A 112 12.95 10.49 -1.27
C TYR A 112 12.20 11.84 -1.18
N ALA A 113 11.32 11.94 -0.19
CA ALA A 113 10.76 13.19 0.29
C ALA A 113 11.65 13.78 1.39
N ILE A 114 11.70 15.11 1.48
CA ILE A 114 12.45 15.81 2.53
C ILE A 114 11.46 16.24 3.59
N VAL A 115 11.70 15.88 4.85
CA VAL A 115 10.88 16.32 5.99
C VAL A 115 11.74 17.13 6.94
N THR A 116 11.27 18.31 7.29
CA THR A 116 11.92 19.20 8.26
C THR A 116 11.06 19.32 9.52
N TYR A 117 11.67 19.29 10.69
CA TYR A 117 10.96 19.39 11.97
C TYR A 117 11.84 20.05 13.05
N GLN A 118 11.24 20.43 14.16
CA GLN A 118 11.90 21.00 15.33
C GLN A 118 11.72 20.07 16.54
N LYS A 119 12.79 19.83 17.31
CA LYS A 119 12.76 18.95 18.50
C LYS A 119 12.07 19.60 19.71
N SER A 120 11.93 20.93 19.73
CA SER A 120 11.30 21.67 20.82
C SER A 120 10.64 22.94 20.27
N GLU A 121 9.53 23.35 20.88
CA GLU A 121 8.73 24.52 20.45
C GLU A 121 9.54 25.84 20.47
N LYS A 122 10.49 25.97 21.40
CA LYS A 122 11.34 27.18 21.53
C LYS A 122 12.65 27.09 20.76
N ASN A 123 12.98 25.91 20.23
CA ASN A 123 14.25 25.68 19.57
C ASN A 123 14.12 25.96 18.06
N THR A 124 14.91 26.90 17.57
CA THR A 124 14.95 27.28 16.15
C THR A 124 15.74 26.29 15.29
N ASP A 125 16.43 25.33 15.90
CA ASP A 125 17.22 24.35 15.15
C ASP A 125 16.31 23.39 14.36
N VAL A 126 16.39 23.51 13.02
CA VAL A 126 15.56 22.74 12.09
C VAL A 126 16.31 21.48 11.69
N GLN A 127 15.78 20.35 12.14
CA GLN A 127 16.29 19.03 11.81
C GLN A 127 15.69 18.56 10.50
N ARG A 128 16.47 17.83 9.71
CA ARG A 128 16.07 17.30 8.40
C ARG A 128 16.15 15.78 8.42
N THR A 129 15.08 15.13 8.00
CA THR A 129 15.02 13.69 7.77
C THR A 129 14.55 13.43 6.34
N TYR A 130 14.87 12.25 5.84
CA TYR A 130 14.55 11.81 4.48
C TYR A 130 13.63 10.61 4.54
N SER A 131 12.70 10.51 3.60
CA SER A 131 11.91 9.30 3.47
C SER A 131 12.68 8.18 2.77
N SER A 132 12.14 6.96 2.82
CA SER A 132 12.55 5.92 1.88
C SER A 132 12.40 6.38 0.43
N GLU A 133 13.29 5.89 -0.43
CA GLU A 133 13.22 6.05 -1.88
C GLU A 133 12.44 4.88 -2.50
N ILE A 134 11.66 5.16 -3.55
CA ILE A 134 10.99 4.12 -4.35
C ILE A 134 11.89 3.70 -5.52
N GLY A 135 12.64 4.65 -6.08
CA GLY A 135 13.61 4.44 -7.15
C GLY A 135 13.00 4.67 -8.53
N ASP A 136 13.64 4.10 -9.53
CA ASP A 136 13.18 4.18 -10.92
C ASP A 136 11.98 3.26 -11.13
N ILE A 137 10.86 3.88 -11.48
CA ILE A 137 9.62 3.18 -11.83
C ILE A 137 9.35 3.30 -13.32
N TYR A 138 8.78 2.23 -13.88
CA TYR A 138 8.27 2.25 -15.25
C TYR A 138 6.76 2.52 -15.23
N ILE A 139 6.36 3.64 -15.83
CA ILE A 139 4.98 4.02 -16.05
C ILE A 139 4.54 3.43 -17.39
N MET A 140 3.62 2.47 -17.33
CA MET A 140 3.09 1.79 -18.50
C MET A 140 2.14 2.71 -19.28
N THR A 141 2.13 2.60 -20.61
CA THR A 141 1.12 3.28 -21.43
C THR A 141 -0.26 2.68 -21.17
N SER A 142 -1.33 3.48 -21.32
CA SER A 142 -2.69 2.96 -21.21
C SER A 142 -2.95 1.80 -22.17
N ARG A 143 -2.42 1.90 -23.40
CA ARG A 143 -2.56 0.86 -24.43
C ARG A 143 -1.87 -0.46 -24.04
N GLU A 144 -0.67 -0.40 -23.50
CA GLU A 144 0.03 -1.60 -23.04
C GLU A 144 -0.67 -2.26 -21.86
N TYR A 145 -1.20 -1.45 -20.95
CA TYR A 145 -1.98 -1.94 -19.83
C TYR A 145 -3.23 -2.66 -20.32
N ASP A 146 -4.01 -2.02 -21.20
CA ASP A 146 -5.23 -2.62 -21.72
C ASP A 146 -4.94 -3.89 -22.51
N ARG A 147 -3.84 -3.95 -23.29
CA ARG A 147 -3.46 -5.19 -23.98
C ARG A 147 -3.12 -6.35 -23.03
N ARG A 148 -2.50 -6.06 -21.88
CA ARG A 148 -2.06 -7.09 -20.93
C ARG A 148 -3.14 -7.48 -19.92
N PHE A 149 -4.03 -6.54 -19.59
CA PHE A 149 -4.95 -6.65 -18.48
C PHE A 149 -6.41 -6.39 -18.88
N SER A 150 -6.74 -6.34 -20.18
CA SER A 150 -8.14 -6.29 -20.61
C SER A 150 -8.88 -7.54 -20.16
N SER A 151 -10.09 -7.34 -19.67
CA SER A 151 -11.00 -8.45 -19.39
C SER A 151 -11.54 -8.98 -20.71
N HIS A 152 -11.35 -10.28 -20.96
CA HIS A 152 -11.85 -10.97 -22.14
C HIS A 152 -13.20 -11.65 -21.84
N ILE A 153 -13.96 -11.12 -20.87
CA ILE A 153 -15.19 -11.75 -20.39
C ILE A 153 -16.25 -11.87 -21.49
N ILE A 154 -16.33 -10.89 -22.39
CA ILE A 154 -17.27 -10.91 -23.52
C ILE A 154 -16.90 -12.03 -24.49
N ASP A 155 -15.61 -12.20 -24.78
CA ASP A 155 -15.13 -13.27 -25.65
C ASP A 155 -15.44 -14.64 -25.05
N TRP A 156 -15.25 -14.81 -23.73
CA TRP A 156 -15.62 -16.02 -23.02
C TRP A 156 -17.13 -16.30 -23.03
N ILE A 157 -17.96 -15.28 -22.86
CA ILE A 157 -19.42 -15.41 -22.93
C ILE A 157 -19.83 -15.84 -24.34
N LEU A 158 -19.30 -15.18 -25.37
CA LEU A 158 -19.61 -15.49 -26.76
C LEU A 158 -19.16 -16.92 -27.12
N PHE A 159 -17.93 -17.29 -26.74
CA PHE A 159 -17.41 -18.65 -26.90
C PHE A 159 -18.31 -19.68 -26.22
N THR A 160 -18.73 -19.43 -24.98
CA THR A 160 -19.62 -20.32 -24.23
C THR A 160 -20.99 -20.43 -24.88
N ALA A 161 -21.55 -19.32 -25.36
CA ALA A 161 -22.84 -19.29 -26.05
C ALA A 161 -22.78 -20.05 -27.39
N MET A 162 -21.68 -19.96 -28.13
CA MET A 162 -21.48 -20.68 -29.39
C MET A 162 -21.19 -22.17 -29.16
N ALA A 163 -20.49 -22.54 -28.10
CA ALA A 163 -20.21 -23.93 -27.73
C ALA A 163 -21.42 -24.63 -27.08
N SER A 164 -22.31 -23.86 -26.46
CA SER A 164 -23.47 -24.33 -25.72
C SER A 164 -24.39 -25.28 -26.50
N PRO A 165 -24.79 -25.01 -27.76
CA PRO A 165 -25.62 -25.94 -28.54
C PRO A 165 -24.98 -27.33 -28.67
N CYS A 166 -23.67 -27.41 -28.87
CA CYS A 166 -22.95 -28.68 -29.01
C CYS A 166 -22.92 -29.51 -27.72
N ILE A 167 -23.09 -28.88 -26.55
CA ILE A 167 -23.08 -29.55 -25.24
C ILE A 167 -24.52 -29.80 -24.76
N ILE A 168 -25.38 -28.78 -24.82
CA ILE A 168 -26.75 -28.81 -24.32
C ILE A 168 -27.62 -29.74 -25.17
N PHE A 169 -27.49 -29.71 -26.50
CA PHE A 169 -28.38 -30.50 -27.36
C PHE A 169 -28.21 -32.02 -27.17
N PRO A 170 -26.99 -32.60 -27.20
CA PRO A 170 -26.81 -34.03 -26.90
C PRO A 170 -27.21 -34.40 -25.48
N PHE A 171 -26.92 -33.53 -24.50
CA PHE A 171 -27.32 -33.75 -23.10
C PHE A 171 -28.84 -33.81 -22.95
N PHE A 172 -29.58 -32.90 -23.60
CA PHE A 172 -31.03 -32.89 -23.58
C PHE A 172 -31.63 -34.16 -24.18
N LEU A 173 -31.10 -34.62 -25.32
CA LEU A 173 -31.54 -35.87 -25.95
C LEU A 173 -31.28 -37.08 -25.04
N TRP A 174 -30.08 -37.16 -24.44
CA TRP A 174 -29.73 -38.23 -23.51
C TRP A 174 -30.62 -38.23 -22.26
N PHE A 175 -30.86 -37.05 -21.66
CA PHE A 175 -31.66 -36.91 -20.45
C PHE A 175 -33.09 -37.39 -20.65
N ASN A 176 -33.71 -36.99 -21.77
CA ASN A 176 -35.06 -37.43 -22.12
C ASN A 176 -35.12 -38.94 -22.38
N SER A 177 -34.10 -39.48 -23.05
CA SER A 177 -33.97 -40.92 -23.31
C SER A 177 -33.88 -41.72 -22.00
N LYS A 178 -32.96 -41.33 -21.12
CA LYS A 178 -32.73 -41.99 -19.83
C LYS A 178 -34.01 -42.02 -18.98
N ASN A 179 -34.68 -40.87 -18.81
CA ASN A 179 -35.90 -40.77 -18.01
C ASN A 179 -37.00 -41.70 -18.54
N LYS A 180 -37.15 -41.82 -19.86
CA LYS A 180 -38.13 -42.72 -20.48
C LYS A 180 -37.84 -44.18 -20.16
N TYR A 181 -36.59 -44.63 -20.29
CA TYR A 181 -36.24 -46.02 -20.01
C TYR A 181 -36.32 -46.38 -18.53
N GLU A 182 -35.97 -45.47 -17.62
CA GLU A 182 -36.12 -45.70 -16.18
C GLU A 182 -37.59 -45.84 -15.75
N LEU A 183 -38.50 -45.03 -16.33
CA LEU A 183 -39.94 -45.14 -16.08
C LEU A 183 -40.50 -46.49 -16.57
N LEU A 184 -40.09 -46.94 -17.76
CA LEU A 184 -40.53 -48.23 -18.29
C LEU A 184 -40.02 -49.39 -17.43
N LEU A 185 -38.74 -49.38 -17.04
CA LEU A 185 -38.16 -50.39 -16.15
C LEU A 185 -38.88 -50.43 -14.79
N THR A 186 -39.25 -49.26 -14.25
CA THR A 186 -39.98 -49.16 -12.99
C THR A 186 -41.40 -49.72 -13.14
N LYS A 187 -42.10 -49.40 -14.24
CA LYS A 187 -43.43 -49.93 -14.55
C LYS A 187 -43.41 -51.45 -14.71
N ASP A 188 -42.43 -51.99 -15.44
CA ASP A 188 -42.27 -53.44 -15.65
C ASP A 188 -42.00 -54.17 -14.33
N LYS A 189 -41.15 -53.60 -13.45
CA LYS A 189 -40.93 -54.13 -12.10
C LYS A 189 -42.19 -54.13 -11.24
N LEU A 190 -43.05 -53.12 -11.38
CA LEU A 190 -44.33 -53.06 -10.65
C LEU A 190 -45.32 -54.11 -11.15
N ILE A 191 -45.44 -54.28 -12.47
CA ILE A 191 -46.34 -55.29 -13.07
C ILE A 191 -45.94 -56.70 -12.62
N ARG A 192 -44.65 -57.04 -12.67
CA ARG A 192 -44.14 -58.35 -12.20
C ARG A 192 -44.27 -58.58 -10.70
N LYS A 193 -44.55 -57.56 -9.89
CA LYS A 193 -44.77 -57.68 -8.45
C LYS A 193 -46.24 -57.91 -8.08
N VAL A 194 -47.16 -57.62 -9.00
CA VAL A 194 -48.62 -57.72 -8.80
C VAL A 194 -49.17 -59.06 -9.32
N GLN A 195 -48.48 -59.69 -10.27
CA GLN A 195 -48.64 -61.12 -10.60
C GLN A 195 -47.90 -62.00 -9.59
#